data_AF-A0A0R1SJG3-F1
#
_entry.id   AF-A0A0R1SJG3-F1
#
_cell.length_a   1.000
_cell.length_b   1.000
_cell.length_c   1.000
_cell.angle_alpha   90.00
_cell.angle_beta   90.00
_cell.angle_gamma   90.00
#
_symmetry.space_group_name_H-M   'P 1'
#
loop_
_entity.id
_entity.type
_entity.pdbx_description
1 polymer ?
#
loop_
_entity_poly.entity_id
_entity_poly.type
_entity_poly.pdbx_seq_one_letter_code
_entity_poly.pdbx_strand_id
1 'polypeptide(L)'
;MGPMLKKILIAIALGTLTIVIAIFGFFVSTTSATEITPEGTARFDSPQATINISNSSQSYQVIWMNAIRAWNRTGVFSFSLSTSPNAQVIAGTNSGMSAKFTGLTNLTTNDQGYISHVTTNLNPKILAKYSYLPTEQTNVAEHELGHAIGLLHSANKASVMYINNRTYGIQNIDIQAVQQLYGSPLGNQAFPYQSYTFQDPFVLKVKGQPEE
;
A
#
# COMPACT_ATOMS: atom_id res chain seq x y z
N MET A 1 -67.97 49.55 36.35
CA MET A 1 -66.78 50.34 36.71
C MET A 1 -65.55 49.67 36.08
N GLY A 2 -64.87 50.31 35.13
CA GLY A 2 -63.47 49.96 34.82
C GLY A 2 -62.52 50.58 35.87
N PRO A 3 -61.19 50.70 35.65
CA PRO A 3 -60.35 50.20 34.55
C PRO A 3 -58.91 49.77 34.99
N MET A 4 -58.01 49.58 34.01
CA MET A 4 -56.52 49.73 34.05
C MET A 4 -55.65 48.60 34.64
N LEU A 5 -54.71 47.93 33.95
CA LEU A 5 -53.61 48.27 33.00
C LEU A 5 -52.29 48.67 33.70
N LYS A 6 -51.21 47.89 33.38
CA LYS A 6 -49.73 48.11 33.48
C LYS A 6 -49.02 47.18 34.46
N LYS A 7 -47.81 46.65 34.26
CA LYS A 7 -46.85 46.40 33.15
C LYS A 7 -45.58 45.85 33.88
N ILE A 8 -44.80 44.95 33.24
CA ILE A 8 -43.30 44.83 33.36
C ILE A 8 -42.80 44.13 34.68
N LEU A 9 -41.78 43.24 34.81
CA LEU A 9 -40.50 42.95 34.12
C LEU A 9 -40.00 41.51 34.44
N ILE A 10 -39.05 41.03 33.61
CA ILE A 10 -38.26 39.79 33.65
C ILE A 10 -37.24 39.78 34.81
N ALA A 11 -36.96 38.62 35.40
CA ALA A 11 -35.65 38.32 35.99
C ALA A 11 -35.31 36.82 35.86
N ILE A 12 -34.25 36.53 35.10
CA ILE A 12 -33.61 35.22 34.98
C ILE A 12 -32.70 35.05 36.22
N ALA A 13 -32.82 33.92 36.91
CA ALA A 13 -31.80 33.46 37.86
C ALA A 13 -31.47 32.00 37.57
N LEU A 14 -30.19 31.78 37.31
CA LEU A 14 -29.52 30.55 36.90
C LEU A 14 -29.04 29.79 38.16
N GLY A 15 -29.17 28.46 38.20
CA GLY A 15 -28.55 27.59 39.24
C GLY A 15 -29.41 26.37 39.59
N THR A 16 -29.41 25.29 38.80
CA THR A 16 -28.59 24.04 38.90
C THR A 16 -29.22 22.88 39.70
N LEU A 17 -29.00 21.66 39.17
CA LEU A 17 -29.08 20.30 39.79
C LEU A 17 -30.35 19.48 39.45
N THR A 18 -30.44 18.86 38.26
CA THR A 18 -30.01 17.49 37.84
C THR A 18 -30.83 16.36 38.49
N ILE A 19 -31.59 15.54 37.76
CA ILE A 19 -31.32 14.14 37.31
C ILE A 19 -32.74 13.58 37.02
N VAL A 20 -33.13 13.05 35.87
CA VAL A 20 -32.87 11.70 35.33
C VAL A 20 -33.22 11.74 33.84
N ILE A 21 -32.26 11.53 32.93
CA ILE A 21 -32.57 11.10 31.57
C ILE A 21 -31.96 9.71 31.40
N ALA A 22 -32.84 8.78 31.03
CA ALA A 22 -32.59 7.36 30.91
C ALA A 22 -31.32 7.07 30.10
N ILE A 23 -30.42 6.33 30.73
CA ILE A 23 -29.22 5.76 30.13
C ILE A 23 -29.67 4.60 29.23
N PHE A 24 -30.15 4.90 28.03
CA PHE A 24 -30.03 3.97 26.92
C PHE A 24 -28.61 4.13 26.40
N GLY A 25 -27.74 3.18 26.76
CA GLY A 25 -26.37 3.13 26.31
C GLY A 25 -26.33 3.06 24.78
N PHE A 26 -26.23 4.23 24.15
CA PHE A 26 -25.80 4.35 22.78
C PHE A 26 -24.30 4.03 22.78
N PHE A 27 -23.97 2.75 22.72
CA PHE A 27 -22.64 2.33 22.32
C PHE A 27 -22.49 2.80 20.87
N VAL A 28 -21.91 3.99 20.66
CA VAL A 28 -21.23 4.27 19.40
C VAL A 28 -20.07 3.29 19.38
N SER A 29 -20.28 2.13 18.76
CA SER A 29 -19.15 1.34 18.29
C SER A 29 -18.45 2.22 17.27
N THR A 30 -17.44 2.96 17.70
CA THR A 30 -16.44 3.50 16.78
C THR A 30 -15.74 2.28 16.21
N THR A 31 -16.29 1.71 15.13
CA THR A 31 -15.53 0.81 14.29
C THR A 31 -14.33 1.62 13.85
N SER A 32 -13.15 1.36 14.42
CA SER A 32 -11.90 1.81 13.83
C SER A 32 -11.92 1.27 12.41
N ALA A 33 -12.15 2.14 11.43
CA ALA A 33 -12.03 1.77 10.04
C ALA A 33 -10.63 1.17 9.90
N THR A 34 -10.54 -0.08 9.43
CA THR A 34 -9.24 -0.65 9.09
C THR A 34 -8.62 0.27 8.06
N GLU A 35 -7.50 0.91 8.42
CA GLU A 35 -6.85 1.87 7.54
C GLU A 35 -6.52 1.20 6.20
N ILE A 36 -6.91 1.87 5.11
CA ILE A 36 -6.57 1.47 3.75
C ILE A 36 -5.05 1.45 3.63
N THR A 37 -4.50 0.52 2.87
CA THR A 37 -3.04 0.46 2.66
C THR A 37 -2.56 1.78 2.05
N PRO A 38 -1.55 2.44 2.63
CA PRO A 38 -1.07 3.70 2.09
C PRO A 38 -0.48 3.53 0.69
N GLU A 39 -0.70 4.52 -0.18
CA GLU A 39 -0.12 4.59 -1.52
C GLU A 39 1.05 5.57 -1.57
N GLY A 40 2.01 5.28 -2.44
CA GLY A 40 3.08 6.21 -2.77
C GLY A 40 2.62 7.22 -3.80
N THR A 41 3.52 8.12 -4.19
CA THR A 41 3.22 9.13 -5.21
C THR A 41 3.56 8.70 -6.63
N ALA A 42 4.31 7.62 -6.80
CA ALA A 42 4.69 7.06 -8.09
C ALA A 42 3.72 5.95 -8.50
N ARG A 43 3.30 5.96 -9.77
CA ARG A 43 2.44 4.91 -10.38
C ARG A 43 2.76 4.73 -11.85
N PHE A 44 2.33 3.63 -12.47
CA PHE A 44 2.36 3.51 -13.92
C PHE A 44 1.35 4.48 -14.58
N ASP A 45 1.53 4.76 -15.87
CA ASP A 45 0.64 5.63 -16.65
C ASP A 45 -0.81 5.11 -16.71
N SER A 46 -0.98 3.79 -16.61
CA SER A 46 -2.27 3.10 -16.53
C SER A 46 -2.16 1.95 -15.52
N PRO A 47 -3.27 1.35 -15.05
CA PRO A 47 -3.26 0.23 -14.09
C PRO A 47 -2.81 -1.10 -14.73
N GLN A 48 -1.74 -1.06 -15.51
CA GLN A 48 -1.14 -2.19 -16.18
C GLN A 48 0.36 -1.99 -16.38
N ALA A 49 1.09 -3.09 -16.34
CA ALA A 49 2.52 -3.10 -16.64
C ALA A 49 2.95 -4.41 -17.32
N THR A 50 3.97 -4.32 -18.17
CA THR A 50 4.66 -5.51 -18.68
C THR A 50 5.63 -6.04 -17.63
N ILE A 51 5.69 -7.37 -17.45
CA ILE A 51 6.58 -8.02 -16.47
C ILE A 51 7.39 -9.17 -17.09
N ASN A 52 8.69 -9.18 -16.82
CA ASN A 52 9.59 -10.28 -17.17
C ASN A 52 10.08 -10.99 -15.92
N ILE A 53 9.85 -12.31 -15.84
CA ILE A 53 10.21 -13.15 -14.70
C ILE A 53 11.38 -14.11 -14.98
N SER A 54 11.97 -14.03 -16.19
CA SER A 54 12.98 -14.98 -16.66
C SER A 54 14.30 -14.94 -15.88
N ASN A 55 14.55 -13.88 -15.11
CA ASN A 55 15.73 -13.73 -14.26
C ASN A 55 15.59 -14.49 -12.93
N SER A 56 15.14 -15.74 -12.98
CA SER A 56 14.99 -16.64 -11.84
C SER A 56 14.89 -18.10 -12.29
N SER A 57 15.17 -19.04 -11.38
CA SER A 57 14.97 -20.47 -11.66
C SER A 57 13.48 -20.79 -11.87
N GLN A 58 13.18 -21.91 -12.54
CA GLN A 58 11.80 -22.32 -12.84
C GLN A 58 10.87 -22.35 -11.62
N SER A 59 11.35 -22.76 -10.45
CA SER A 59 10.56 -22.76 -9.21
C SER A 59 10.12 -21.35 -8.80
N TYR A 60 11.02 -20.37 -8.85
CA TYR A 60 10.72 -18.97 -8.57
C TYR A 60 9.89 -18.29 -9.65
N GLN A 61 10.01 -18.73 -10.92
CA GLN A 61 9.08 -18.29 -11.96
C GLN A 61 7.64 -18.71 -11.64
N VAL A 62 7.43 -19.91 -11.06
CA VAL A 62 6.10 -20.33 -10.58
C VAL A 62 5.61 -19.42 -9.44
N ILE A 63 6.49 -19.05 -8.51
CA ILE A 63 6.15 -18.11 -7.42
C ILE A 63 5.70 -16.75 -7.97
N TRP A 64 6.49 -16.15 -8.87
CA TRP A 64 6.13 -14.88 -9.50
C TRP A 64 4.84 -14.98 -10.32
N MET A 65 4.66 -16.07 -11.06
CA MET A 65 3.44 -16.33 -11.82
C MET A 65 2.20 -16.38 -10.92
N ASN A 66 2.30 -16.97 -9.73
CA ASN A 66 1.20 -16.99 -8.77
C ASN A 66 0.85 -15.58 -8.30
N ALA A 67 1.84 -14.76 -7.95
CA ALA A 67 1.64 -13.38 -7.52
C ALA A 67 1.04 -12.51 -8.65
N ILE A 68 1.52 -12.67 -9.89
CA ILE A 68 0.95 -12.03 -11.09
C ILE A 68 -0.53 -12.38 -11.22
N ARG A 69 -0.88 -13.67 -11.16
CA ARG A 69 -2.28 -14.11 -11.25
C ARG A 69 -3.13 -13.59 -10.11
N ALA A 70 -2.57 -13.51 -8.89
CA ALA A 70 -3.27 -12.99 -7.73
C ALA A 70 -3.67 -11.53 -7.93
N TRP A 71 -2.71 -10.67 -8.31
CA TRP A 71 -2.98 -9.27 -8.65
C TRP A 71 -3.94 -9.14 -9.84
N ASN A 72 -3.71 -9.84 -10.95
CA ASN A 72 -4.59 -9.76 -12.12
C ASN A 72 -6.03 -10.16 -11.81
N ARG A 73 -6.23 -11.16 -10.93
CA ARG A 73 -7.57 -11.63 -10.52
C ARG A 73 -8.36 -10.59 -9.72
N THR A 74 -7.69 -9.62 -9.08
CA THR A 74 -8.37 -8.53 -8.39
C THR A 74 -9.14 -7.61 -9.34
N GLY A 75 -8.72 -7.53 -10.61
CA GLY A 75 -9.29 -6.64 -11.62
C GLY A 75 -8.89 -5.17 -11.47
N VAL A 76 -8.11 -4.79 -10.45
CA VAL A 76 -7.70 -3.39 -10.22
C VAL A 76 -6.32 -3.05 -10.80
N PHE A 77 -5.53 -4.07 -11.14
CA PHE A 77 -4.25 -3.92 -11.86
C PHE A 77 -3.99 -5.15 -12.73
N SER A 78 -3.32 -4.99 -13.86
CA SER A 78 -2.96 -6.09 -14.76
C SER A 78 -1.48 -6.12 -15.14
N PHE A 79 -0.79 -7.19 -14.75
CA PHE A 79 0.52 -7.54 -15.27
C PHE A 79 0.42 -8.42 -16.53
N SER A 80 1.11 -8.02 -17.59
CA SER A 80 1.22 -8.79 -18.83
C SER A 80 2.62 -9.37 -18.97
N LEU A 81 2.73 -10.69 -19.10
CA LEU A 81 4.02 -11.36 -19.26
C LEU A 81 4.74 -10.88 -20.53
N SER A 82 6.04 -10.65 -20.40
CA SER A 82 6.95 -10.26 -21.46
C SER A 82 8.28 -10.97 -21.28
N THR A 83 8.92 -11.35 -22.37
CA THR A 83 10.30 -11.85 -22.39
C THR A 83 11.31 -10.74 -22.66
N SER A 84 10.84 -9.51 -22.92
CA SER A 84 11.70 -8.37 -23.20
C SER A 84 12.55 -8.01 -21.98
N PRO A 85 13.86 -7.75 -22.13
CA PRO A 85 14.68 -7.17 -21.07
C PRO A 85 14.27 -5.73 -20.72
N ASN A 86 13.46 -5.08 -21.58
CA ASN A 86 12.93 -3.74 -21.38
C ASN A 86 11.46 -3.77 -20.89
N ALA A 87 10.99 -4.88 -20.34
CA ALA A 87 9.69 -4.88 -19.66
C ALA A 87 9.69 -3.85 -18.52
N GLN A 88 8.54 -3.25 -18.24
CA GLN A 88 8.41 -2.22 -17.21
C GLN A 88 8.77 -2.77 -15.82
N VAL A 89 8.52 -4.06 -15.58
CA VAL A 89 8.92 -4.77 -14.36
C VAL A 89 9.84 -5.93 -14.72
N ILE A 90 11.02 -5.97 -14.10
CA ILE A 90 11.92 -7.10 -14.12
C ILE A 90 11.89 -7.76 -12.74
N ALA A 91 11.27 -8.93 -12.67
CA ALA A 91 11.12 -9.71 -11.46
C ALA A 91 12.05 -10.92 -11.48
N GLY A 92 12.70 -11.19 -10.35
CA GLY A 92 13.71 -12.22 -10.29
C GLY A 92 14.05 -12.68 -8.89
N THR A 93 15.27 -13.18 -8.74
CA THR A 93 15.86 -13.54 -7.45
C THR A 93 17.24 -12.95 -7.33
N ASN A 94 17.62 -12.52 -6.12
CA ASN A 94 18.96 -12.04 -5.85
C ASN A 94 19.48 -12.60 -4.52
N SER A 95 20.42 -13.55 -4.60
CA SER A 95 21.06 -14.17 -3.43
C SER A 95 22.16 -13.32 -2.79
N GLY A 96 22.50 -12.18 -3.38
CA GLY A 96 23.43 -11.19 -2.83
C GLY A 96 22.76 -10.14 -1.93
N MET A 97 21.41 -10.14 -1.84
CA MET A 97 20.70 -9.18 -0.99
C MET A 97 21.01 -9.39 0.50
N SER A 98 20.96 -8.28 1.25
CA SER A 98 21.14 -8.26 2.70
C SER A 98 20.23 -9.30 3.38
N ALA A 99 20.76 -9.93 4.43
CA ALA A 99 20.05 -10.94 5.20
C ALA A 99 18.81 -10.40 5.96
N LYS A 100 18.61 -9.09 5.95
CA LYS A 100 17.46 -8.42 6.54
C LYS A 100 16.19 -8.50 5.68
N PHE A 101 16.32 -8.80 4.39
CA PHE A 101 15.23 -8.67 3.42
C PHE A 101 14.87 -10.02 2.79
N THR A 102 13.59 -10.37 2.80
CA THR A 102 13.01 -11.51 2.07
C THR A 102 12.74 -11.18 0.60
N GLY A 103 12.50 -9.90 0.30
CA GLY A 103 12.37 -9.35 -1.03
C GLY A 103 12.84 -7.89 -1.06
N LEU A 104 13.03 -7.33 -2.25
CA LEU A 104 13.35 -5.92 -2.43
C LEU A 104 12.87 -5.44 -3.80
N THR A 105 12.13 -4.34 -3.79
CA THR A 105 11.62 -3.68 -4.99
C THR A 105 12.18 -2.27 -5.12
N ASN A 106 12.82 -1.98 -6.25
CA ASN A 106 13.32 -0.65 -6.59
C ASN A 106 12.61 -0.16 -7.84
N LEU A 107 12.24 1.12 -7.89
CA LEU A 107 11.55 1.73 -9.03
C LEU A 107 12.31 2.96 -9.55
N THR A 108 12.02 3.37 -10.78
CA THR A 108 12.43 4.67 -11.33
C THR A 108 11.24 5.34 -11.95
N THR A 109 11.16 6.66 -11.85
CA THR A 109 10.11 7.47 -12.47
C THR A 109 10.68 8.30 -13.63
N ASN A 110 9.82 8.68 -14.57
CA ASN A 110 10.13 9.69 -15.58
C ASN A 110 9.86 11.12 -15.04
N ASP A 111 10.09 12.12 -15.90
CA ASP A 111 9.95 13.55 -15.60
C ASP A 111 8.52 13.97 -15.24
N GLN A 112 7.53 13.12 -15.52
CA GLN A 112 6.12 13.31 -15.21
C GLN A 112 5.70 12.57 -13.92
N GLY A 113 6.62 11.86 -13.25
CA GLY A 113 6.34 11.10 -12.04
C GLY A 113 5.79 9.69 -12.27
N TYR A 114 5.68 9.25 -13.52
CA TYR A 114 5.23 7.88 -13.82
C TYR A 114 6.38 6.89 -13.67
N ILE A 115 6.07 5.72 -13.09
CA ILE A 115 7.00 4.59 -13.03
C ILE A 115 7.38 4.18 -14.45
N SER A 116 8.67 4.29 -14.76
CA SER A 116 9.25 3.91 -16.05
C SER A 116 9.89 2.53 -16.01
N HIS A 117 10.41 2.12 -14.84
CA HIS A 117 11.04 0.82 -14.66
C HIS A 117 10.98 0.38 -13.20
N VAL A 118 10.85 -0.93 -12.97
CA VAL A 118 10.91 -1.58 -11.67
C VAL A 118 11.82 -2.79 -11.76
N THR A 119 12.71 -2.94 -10.78
CA THR A 119 13.43 -4.19 -10.53
C THR A 119 13.02 -4.73 -9.16
N THR A 120 12.48 -5.94 -9.13
CA THR A 120 12.05 -6.60 -7.90
C THR A 120 12.64 -8.00 -7.78
N ASN A 121 13.11 -8.36 -6.58
CA ASN A 121 13.78 -9.64 -6.34
C ASN A 121 13.34 -10.27 -5.04
N LEU A 122 13.14 -11.59 -5.06
CA LEU A 122 13.10 -12.41 -3.85
C LEU A 122 14.53 -12.74 -3.38
N ASN A 123 14.71 -13.02 -2.09
CA ASN A 123 15.98 -13.46 -1.50
C ASN A 123 15.97 -14.98 -1.24
N PRO A 124 16.51 -15.83 -2.15
CA PRO A 124 16.43 -17.26 -1.96
C PRO A 124 17.16 -17.76 -0.71
N LYS A 125 18.24 -17.08 -0.29
CA LYS A 125 19.00 -17.48 0.91
C LYS A 125 18.17 -17.32 2.17
N ILE A 126 17.44 -16.21 2.29
CA ILE A 126 16.64 -15.91 3.48
C ILE A 126 15.34 -16.71 3.51
N LEU A 127 14.68 -16.84 2.36
CA LEU A 127 13.50 -17.70 2.23
C LEU A 127 13.82 -19.16 2.58
N ALA A 128 14.96 -19.68 2.12
CA ALA A 128 15.42 -21.02 2.50
C ALA A 128 15.82 -21.11 3.97
N LYS A 129 16.61 -20.16 4.49
CA LYS A 129 17.07 -20.14 5.90
C LYS A 129 15.91 -20.22 6.89
N TYR A 130 14.80 -19.53 6.62
CA TYR A 130 13.62 -19.51 7.48
C TYR A 130 12.49 -20.44 7.00
N SER A 131 12.81 -21.37 6.09
CA SER A 131 11.90 -22.43 5.62
C SER A 131 10.55 -21.91 5.13
N TYR A 132 10.57 -20.89 4.28
CA TYR A 132 9.35 -20.37 3.64
C TYR A 132 8.75 -21.42 2.71
N LEU A 133 7.47 -21.74 2.94
CA LEU A 133 6.67 -22.59 2.06
C LEU A 133 6.40 -21.86 0.73
N PRO A 134 6.12 -22.57 -0.38
CA PRO A 134 5.81 -21.93 -1.66
C PRO A 134 4.68 -20.90 -1.58
N THR A 135 3.64 -21.14 -0.78
CA THR A 135 2.54 -20.18 -0.57
C THR A 135 3.01 -18.91 0.13
N GLU A 136 3.93 -19.02 1.09
CA GLU A 136 4.50 -17.89 1.82
C GLU A 136 5.46 -17.10 0.93
N GLN A 137 6.23 -17.78 0.08
CA GLN A 137 7.05 -17.14 -0.95
C GLN A 137 6.16 -16.38 -1.96
N THR A 138 5.00 -16.94 -2.32
CA THR A 138 4.00 -16.23 -3.13
C THR A 138 3.49 -14.98 -2.42
N ASN A 139 3.21 -15.02 -1.11
CA ASN A 139 2.81 -13.81 -0.37
C ASN A 139 3.91 -12.74 -0.37
N VAL A 140 5.19 -13.11 -0.25
CA VAL A 140 6.31 -12.16 -0.40
C VAL A 140 6.35 -11.60 -1.82
N ALA A 141 6.17 -12.43 -2.86
CA ALA A 141 6.10 -11.93 -4.24
C ALA A 141 4.89 -11.01 -4.49
N GLU A 142 3.73 -11.31 -3.90
CA GLU A 142 2.54 -10.43 -3.96
C GLU A 142 2.83 -9.08 -3.31
N HIS A 143 3.52 -9.08 -2.16
CA HIS A 143 3.97 -7.87 -1.46
C HIS A 143 4.90 -7.03 -2.33
N GLU A 144 5.94 -7.65 -2.91
CA GLU A 144 6.88 -6.97 -3.78
C GLU A 144 6.21 -6.41 -5.06
N LEU A 145 5.24 -7.13 -5.64
CA LEU A 145 4.44 -6.59 -6.73
C LEU A 145 3.51 -5.46 -6.29
N GLY A 146 3.04 -5.46 -5.04
CA GLY A 146 2.32 -4.32 -4.47
C GLY A 146 3.18 -3.05 -4.45
N HIS A 147 4.45 -3.16 -4.05
CA HIS A 147 5.41 -2.07 -4.19
C HIS A 147 5.63 -1.67 -5.66
N ALA A 148 5.74 -2.62 -6.57
CA ALA A 148 5.87 -2.34 -8.00
C ALA A 148 4.66 -1.55 -8.55
N ILE A 149 3.45 -1.81 -8.04
CA ILE A 149 2.22 -1.09 -8.40
C ILE A 149 2.21 0.34 -7.84
N GLY A 150 2.92 0.60 -6.73
CA GLY A 150 2.98 1.90 -6.06
C GLY A 150 2.43 1.90 -4.62
N LEU A 151 2.14 0.73 -4.03
CA LEU A 151 1.70 0.64 -2.64
C LEU A 151 2.88 0.78 -1.66
N LEU A 152 2.60 1.39 -0.51
CA LEU A 152 3.50 1.43 0.65
C LEU A 152 3.09 0.36 1.67
N HIS A 153 3.84 0.31 2.76
CA HIS A 153 3.51 -0.58 3.87
C HIS A 153 2.22 -0.22 4.57
N SER A 154 1.43 -1.25 4.83
CA SER A 154 0.25 -1.16 5.68
C SER A 154 0.62 -1.37 7.14
N ALA A 155 0.00 -0.59 8.03
CA ALA A 155 0.02 -0.87 9.47
C ALA A 155 -0.89 -2.06 9.85
N ASN A 156 -1.79 -2.46 8.96
CA ASN A 156 -2.71 -3.57 9.20
C ASN A 156 -1.99 -4.91 9.01
N LYS A 157 -1.86 -5.67 10.10
CA LYS A 157 -1.18 -6.98 10.11
C LYS A 157 -1.82 -8.05 9.21
N ALA A 158 -3.06 -7.85 8.78
CA ALA A 158 -3.74 -8.73 7.85
C ALA A 158 -3.53 -8.34 6.38
N SER A 159 -2.82 -7.26 6.07
CA SER A 159 -2.51 -6.83 4.70
C SER A 159 -1.37 -7.64 4.08
N VAL A 160 -1.41 -7.82 2.75
CA VAL A 160 -0.23 -8.33 2.03
C VAL A 160 0.97 -7.39 2.15
N MET A 161 0.70 -6.08 2.28
CA MET A 161 1.66 -5.00 2.42
C MET A 161 2.13 -4.76 3.87
N TYR A 162 1.79 -5.63 4.81
CA TYR A 162 2.41 -5.57 6.15
C TYR A 162 3.87 -6.04 6.09
N ILE A 163 4.80 -5.23 6.62
CA ILE A 163 6.26 -5.46 6.52
C ILE A 163 6.74 -6.86 6.94
N ASN A 164 6.09 -7.45 7.95
CA ASN A 164 6.45 -8.79 8.46
C ASN A 164 5.44 -9.85 8.03
N ASN A 165 4.68 -9.59 6.97
CA ASN A 165 3.67 -10.52 6.49
C ASN A 165 4.33 -11.79 5.92
N ARG A 166 3.81 -12.92 6.37
CA ARG A 166 4.12 -14.24 5.82
C ARG A 166 2.84 -14.98 5.41
N THR A 167 1.69 -14.55 5.91
CA THR A 167 0.46 -15.36 5.98
C THR A 167 -0.61 -14.88 5.01
N TYR A 168 -0.82 -13.57 4.92
CA TYR A 168 -1.95 -13.00 4.18
C TYR A 168 -1.55 -12.69 2.74
N GLY A 169 -2.36 -13.14 1.78
CA GLY A 169 -2.28 -12.64 0.41
C GLY A 169 -2.99 -11.29 0.27
N ILE A 170 -3.18 -10.81 -0.95
CA ILE A 170 -3.87 -9.53 -1.24
C ILE A 170 -5.23 -9.43 -0.54
N GLN A 171 -5.45 -8.35 0.20
CA GLN A 171 -6.72 -8.05 0.89
C GLN A 171 -7.49 -6.90 0.25
N ASN A 172 -8.75 -6.74 0.65
CA ASN A 172 -9.61 -5.64 0.18
C ASN A 172 -9.01 -4.24 0.44
N ILE A 173 -8.29 -4.04 1.54
CA ILE A 173 -7.63 -2.75 1.83
C ILE A 173 -6.48 -2.45 0.86
N ASP A 174 -5.84 -3.47 0.29
CA ASP A 174 -4.80 -3.33 -0.73
C ASP A 174 -5.44 -3.03 -2.09
N ILE A 175 -6.55 -3.71 -2.40
CA ILE A 175 -7.35 -3.49 -3.63
C ILE A 175 -7.90 -2.06 -3.67
N GLN A 176 -8.46 -1.57 -2.56
CA GLN A 176 -8.99 -0.20 -2.47
C GLN A 176 -7.89 0.86 -2.66
N ALA A 177 -6.70 0.62 -2.13
CA ALA A 177 -5.56 1.51 -2.33
C ALA A 177 -5.19 1.61 -3.82
N VAL A 178 -5.11 0.49 -4.54
CA VAL A 178 -4.83 0.51 -5.99
C VAL A 178 -5.93 1.26 -6.77
N GLN A 179 -7.21 1.08 -6.40
CA GLN A 179 -8.31 1.81 -7.03
C GLN A 179 -8.19 3.33 -6.81
N GLN A 180 -7.77 3.77 -5.62
CA GLN A 180 -7.54 5.19 -5.33
C GLN A 180 -6.36 5.74 -6.14
N LEU A 181 -5.24 5.01 -6.14
CA LEU A 181 -4.02 5.40 -6.84
C LEU A 181 -4.24 5.58 -8.34
N TYR A 182 -4.97 4.66 -8.98
CA TYR A 182 -5.20 4.68 -10.43
C TYR A 182 -6.51 5.37 -10.85
N GLY A 183 -7.41 5.64 -9.91
CA GLY A 183 -8.67 6.37 -10.15
C GLY A 183 -8.53 7.90 -10.12
N SER A 184 -7.44 8.41 -9.54
CA SER A 184 -7.17 9.86 -9.46
C SER A 184 -6.23 10.31 -10.58
N PRO A 185 -6.36 11.53 -11.15
CA PRO A 185 -5.28 12.12 -11.95
C PRO A 185 -4.01 12.24 -11.09
N LEU A 186 -2.82 12.19 -11.69
CA LEU A 186 -1.62 12.60 -10.96
C LEU A 186 -1.86 14.04 -10.45
N GLY A 187 -1.86 14.22 -9.12
CA GLY A 187 -1.93 15.56 -8.55
C GLY A 187 -0.75 16.40 -9.06
N ASN A 188 -0.87 17.73 -9.07
CA ASN A 188 0.18 18.67 -9.49
C ASN A 188 1.44 18.66 -8.58
N GLN A 189 1.80 17.53 -7.98
CA GLN A 189 3.09 17.35 -7.32
C GLN A 189 4.15 17.13 -8.38
N ALA A 190 4.96 18.17 -8.61
CA ALA A 190 6.18 18.06 -9.38
C ALA A 190 7.16 17.13 -8.65
N PHE A 191 7.44 15.96 -9.23
CA PHE A 191 8.58 15.14 -8.84
C PHE A 191 9.81 15.70 -9.57
N PRO A 192 10.78 16.32 -8.88
CA PRO A 192 12.03 16.69 -9.53
C PRO A 192 12.68 15.41 -10.10
N TYR A 193 13.26 15.50 -11.30
CA TYR A 193 13.92 14.38 -11.97
C TYR A 193 14.97 13.71 -11.06
N GLN A 194 14.60 12.59 -10.47
CA GLN A 194 15.43 11.83 -9.55
C GLN A 194 15.09 10.35 -9.69
N SER A 195 16.11 9.50 -9.83
CA SER A 195 15.90 8.06 -9.62
C SER A 195 15.74 7.84 -8.12
N TYR A 196 14.55 7.43 -7.69
CA TYR A 196 14.27 7.10 -6.29
C TYR A 196 14.41 5.61 -6.06
N THR A 197 15.45 5.19 -5.34
CA THR A 197 15.50 3.81 -4.88
C THR A 197 14.56 3.68 -3.70
N PHE A 198 13.40 3.06 -3.94
CA PHE A 198 12.53 2.60 -2.86
C PHE A 198 13.19 1.39 -2.21
N GLN A 199 13.44 1.44 -0.90
CA GLN A 199 13.91 0.29 -0.13
C GLN A 199 13.00 0.14 1.08
N ASP A 200 12.49 -1.07 1.30
CA ASP A 200 11.81 -1.47 2.54
C ASP A 200 12.86 -1.71 3.66
N PRO A 201 12.67 -1.23 4.92
CA PRO A 201 11.61 -0.31 5.35
C PRO A 201 11.85 1.07 4.79
N PHE A 202 10.78 1.67 4.27
CA PHE A 202 10.75 2.93 3.51
C PHE A 202 11.95 3.85 3.76
N VAL A 203 12.91 3.81 2.85
CA VAL A 203 13.90 4.89 2.70
C VAL A 203 13.78 5.42 1.29
N LEU A 204 13.29 6.66 1.14
CA LEU A 204 13.42 7.40 -0.11
C LEU A 204 14.90 7.76 -0.29
N LYS A 205 15.60 7.03 -1.16
CA LYS A 205 16.97 7.39 -1.54
C LYS A 205 16.99 8.03 -2.91
N VAL A 206 17.45 9.27 -2.98
CA VAL A 206 17.79 9.93 -4.25
C VAL A 206 19.09 9.34 -4.76
N LYS A 207 19.10 8.80 -5.97
CA LYS A 207 20.33 8.27 -6.61
C LYS A 207 21.41 9.36 -6.66
N GLY A 208 22.50 9.15 -5.90
CA GLY A 208 23.63 10.07 -5.81
C GLY A 208 23.83 10.71 -4.43
N GLN A 209 22.94 10.50 -3.45
CA GLN A 209 23.20 10.90 -2.06
C GLN A 209 23.93 9.79 -1.26
N PRO A 210 24.89 10.16 -0.40
CA PRO A 210 25.61 9.21 0.46
C PRO A 210 24.68 8.56 1.48
N GLU A 211 25.02 7.34 1.91
CA GLU A 211 24.30 6.62 2.97
C GLU A 211 24.64 7.25 4.33
N GLU A 212 23.62 7.64 5.10
CA GLU A 212 23.74 7.91 6.55
C GLU A 212 23.65 6.61 7.36
#